data_AF-A0A364K6L2-F1
#
_entry.id   AF-A0A364K6L2-F1
#
_cell.length_a   1.000
_cell.length_b   1.000
_cell.length_c   1.000
_cell.angle_alpha   90.00
_cell.angle_beta   90.00
_cell.angle_gamma   90.00
#
_symmetry.space_group_name_H-M   'P 1'
#
loop_
_entity.id
_entity.type
_entity.pdbx_description
1 polymer ?
#
loop_
_entity_poly.entity_id
_entity_poly.type
_entity_poly.pdbx_seq_one_letter_code
_entity_poly.pdbx_strand_id
1 'polypeptide(L)'
;MKKQEAFIKGIKPALLCSHTYEHDIFKKLLSLKYPNIIEYELKDFDNPDEIFDRGTLFFQSEDMKEKYLNESKGLKKKSREAIILLGKVLGYPPIACEFFADSEKDISLRSKRVVFDYYGIRFAGNMDDRDEICKWLWENVKAPPAEVKIESRNGVQIQIVEPSVVSI
;
A
#
# COMPACT_ATOMS: atom_id res chain seq x y z
N MET A 1 -12.69 6.22 4.04
CA MET A 1 -13.10 5.06 3.20
C MET A 1 -12.21 3.89 3.57
N LYS A 2 -12.72 2.66 3.65
CA LYS A 2 -11.88 1.49 3.95
C LYS A 2 -11.14 0.99 2.69
N LYS A 3 -9.95 0.39 2.84
CA LYS A 3 -9.11 -0.08 1.71
C LYS A 3 -9.84 -1.08 0.80
N GLN A 4 -10.71 -1.92 1.37
CA GLN A 4 -11.48 -2.94 0.64
C GLN A 4 -12.56 -2.30 -0.23
N GLU A 5 -13.23 -1.25 0.28
CA GLU A 5 -14.22 -0.48 -0.48
C GLU A 5 -13.56 0.26 -1.64
N ALA A 6 -12.39 0.87 -1.39
CA ALA A 6 -11.60 1.55 -2.41
C ALA A 6 -11.17 0.61 -3.53
N PHE A 7 -10.80 -0.63 -3.19
CA PHE A 7 -10.51 -1.68 -4.18
C PHE A 7 -11.78 -2.07 -4.95
N ILE A 8 -12.89 -2.42 -4.31
CA ILE A 8 -14.12 -2.79 -5.03
C ILE A 8 -14.63 -1.67 -5.96
N LYS A 9 -14.41 -0.40 -5.61
CA LYS A 9 -14.76 0.77 -6.43
C LYS A 9 -13.76 1.08 -7.56
N GLY A 10 -12.68 0.34 -7.70
CA GLY A 10 -11.65 0.58 -8.72
C GLY A 10 -10.72 1.77 -8.44
N ILE A 11 -10.78 2.37 -7.25
CA ILE A 11 -9.90 3.47 -6.84
C ILE A 11 -8.51 2.92 -6.51
N LYS A 12 -8.46 1.81 -5.76
CA LYS A 12 -7.20 1.14 -5.42
C LYS A 12 -6.89 0.05 -6.47
N PRO A 13 -5.70 0.07 -7.10
CA PRO A 13 -5.34 -0.85 -8.19
C PRO A 13 -5.14 -2.31 -7.76
N ALA A 14 -4.64 -2.52 -6.55
CA ALA A 14 -4.45 -3.83 -5.97
C ALA A 14 -4.74 -3.80 -4.47
N LEU A 15 -5.13 -4.93 -3.90
CA LEU A 15 -5.39 -5.07 -2.47
C LEU A 15 -4.61 -6.23 -1.89
N LEU A 16 -3.78 -5.92 -0.90
CA LEU A 16 -3.18 -6.94 -0.05
C LEU A 16 -4.11 -7.25 1.12
N CYS A 17 -4.49 -8.52 1.24
CA CYS A 17 -5.47 -9.04 2.19
C CYS A 17 -4.83 -10.11 3.08
N SER A 18 -4.93 -9.95 4.39
CA SER A 18 -4.57 -10.99 5.37
C SER A 18 -5.64 -12.08 5.42
N HIS A 19 -5.25 -13.35 5.45
CA HIS A 19 -6.20 -14.47 5.55
C HIS A 19 -6.80 -14.55 6.95
N THR A 20 -5.99 -14.24 7.97
CA THR A 20 -6.40 -14.28 9.37
C THR A 20 -7.31 -13.10 9.75
N TYR A 21 -6.91 -11.87 9.44
CA TYR A 21 -7.61 -10.67 9.92
C TYR A 21 -8.71 -10.17 8.98
N GLU A 22 -8.70 -10.61 7.72
CA GLU A 22 -9.58 -10.08 6.67
C GLU A 22 -10.31 -11.20 5.92
N HIS A 23 -10.64 -12.28 6.64
CA HIS A 23 -11.22 -13.51 6.10
C HIS A 23 -12.51 -13.30 5.27
N ASP A 24 -13.44 -12.45 5.72
CA ASP A 24 -14.72 -12.25 5.03
C ASP A 24 -14.55 -11.53 3.70
N ILE A 25 -13.69 -10.50 3.66
CA ILE A 25 -13.38 -9.82 2.41
C ILE A 25 -12.57 -10.73 1.48
N PHE A 26 -11.62 -11.52 2.01
CA PHE A 26 -10.88 -12.51 1.23
C PHE A 26 -11.82 -13.47 0.51
N LYS A 27 -12.76 -14.09 1.24
CA LYS A 27 -13.78 -14.99 0.66
C LYS A 27 -14.65 -14.28 -0.37
N LYS A 28 -15.07 -13.04 -0.09
CA LYS A 28 -15.85 -12.24 -1.04
C LYS A 28 -15.08 -12.01 -2.34
N LEU A 29 -13.81 -11.60 -2.28
CA LEU A 29 -13.01 -11.32 -3.48
C LEU A 29 -12.74 -12.58 -4.31
N LEU A 30 -12.55 -13.74 -3.66
CA LEU A 30 -12.48 -15.03 -4.34
C LEU A 30 -13.80 -15.38 -5.04
N SER A 31 -14.94 -15.20 -4.39
CA SER A 31 -16.25 -15.48 -4.98
C SER A 31 -16.57 -14.60 -6.19
N LEU A 32 -16.05 -13.36 -6.18
CA LEU A 32 -16.13 -12.40 -7.28
C LEU A 32 -15.06 -12.67 -8.37
N LYS A 33 -14.23 -13.69 -8.20
CA LYS A 33 -13.19 -14.13 -9.15
C LYS A 33 -12.20 -13.02 -9.50
N TYR A 34 -11.84 -12.16 -8.54
CA TYR A 34 -10.77 -11.19 -8.76
C TYR A 34 -9.44 -11.92 -9.00
N PRO A 35 -8.67 -11.49 -10.01
CA PRO A 35 -7.30 -11.97 -10.26
C PRO A 35 -6.46 -11.82 -8.99
N ASN A 36 -5.71 -12.85 -8.63
CA ASN A 36 -4.95 -12.86 -7.38
C ASN A 36 -3.72 -13.76 -7.40
N ILE A 37 -2.81 -13.51 -6.47
CA ILE A 37 -1.67 -14.37 -6.15
C ILE A 37 -1.50 -14.46 -4.64
N ILE A 38 -1.00 -15.60 -4.16
CA ILE A 38 -0.61 -15.78 -2.75
C ILE A 38 0.79 -15.20 -2.59
N GLU A 39 0.88 -14.06 -1.91
CA GLU A 39 2.05 -13.18 -1.93
C GLU A 39 3.07 -13.53 -0.83
N TYR A 40 2.60 -13.83 0.39
CA TYR A 40 3.50 -14.15 1.49
C TYR A 40 2.89 -15.06 2.55
N GLU A 41 3.79 -15.69 3.28
CA GLU A 41 3.55 -16.38 4.53
C GLU A 41 4.22 -15.55 5.63
N LEU A 42 3.43 -15.04 6.58
CA LEU A 42 3.94 -14.52 7.83
C LEU A 42 4.21 -15.72 8.72
N LYS A 43 5.47 -15.87 9.12
CA LYS A 43 5.88 -16.88 10.09
C LYS A 43 5.67 -16.34 11.50
N ASP A 44 5.33 -17.23 12.42
CA ASP A 44 5.27 -16.89 13.83
C ASP A 44 6.66 -16.42 14.30
N PHE A 45 6.69 -15.40 15.17
CA PHE A 45 7.96 -14.84 15.66
C PHE A 45 8.64 -15.78 16.67
N ASP A 46 7.85 -16.45 17.50
CA ASP A 46 8.31 -17.41 18.50
C ASP A 46 8.49 -18.81 17.90
N ASN A 47 7.78 -19.10 16.80
CA ASN A 47 7.92 -20.35 16.04
C ASN A 47 8.10 -20.11 14.52
N PRO A 48 9.31 -19.80 14.03
CA PRO A 48 9.55 -19.43 12.64
C PRO A 48 9.27 -20.55 11.61
N ASP A 49 9.02 -21.79 12.04
CA ASP A 49 8.60 -22.89 11.17
C ASP A 49 7.08 -22.97 11.00
N GLU A 50 6.30 -22.27 11.83
CA GLU A 50 4.84 -22.16 11.69
C GLU A 50 4.45 -20.91 10.89
N ILE A 51 3.49 -21.09 9.98
CA ILE A 51 2.88 -20.00 9.24
C ILE A 51 1.73 -19.43 10.07
N PHE A 52 1.95 -18.24 10.62
CA PHE A 52 0.99 -17.50 11.42
C PHE A 52 -0.11 -16.84 10.57
N ASP A 53 0.22 -16.36 9.37
CA ASP A 53 -0.76 -15.75 8.46
C ASP A 53 -0.30 -15.85 7.00
N ARG A 54 -1.23 -15.69 6.07
CA ARG A 54 -0.96 -15.61 4.64
C ARG A 54 -1.55 -14.33 4.06
N GLY A 55 -0.81 -13.74 3.14
CA GLY A 55 -1.27 -12.60 2.35
C GLY A 55 -1.66 -13.02 0.95
N THR A 56 -2.84 -12.60 0.48
CA THR A 56 -3.20 -12.65 -0.94
C THR A 56 -3.23 -11.24 -1.50
N LEU A 57 -2.55 -11.04 -2.63
CA LEU A 57 -2.61 -9.83 -3.42
C LEU A 57 -3.65 -10.01 -4.51
N PHE A 58 -4.71 -9.20 -4.47
CA PHE A 58 -5.76 -9.12 -5.47
C PHE A 58 -5.53 -7.95 -6.42
N PHE A 59 -5.93 -8.08 -7.67
CA PHE A 59 -5.77 -7.08 -8.74
C PHE A 59 -7.11 -6.75 -9.39
N GLN A 60 -7.25 -5.55 -9.95
CA GLN A 60 -8.47 -5.18 -10.72
C GLN A 60 -8.63 -5.98 -12.03
N SER A 61 -7.53 -6.49 -12.61
CA SER A 61 -7.54 -7.19 -13.90
C SER A 61 -6.42 -8.22 -14.00
N GLU A 62 -6.57 -9.16 -14.94
CA GLU A 62 -5.57 -10.19 -15.24
C GLU A 62 -4.28 -9.55 -15.78
N ASP A 63 -4.38 -8.55 -16.67
CA ASP A 63 -3.22 -7.81 -17.20
C ASP A 63 -2.35 -7.19 -16.09
N MET A 64 -2.98 -6.66 -15.03
CA MET A 64 -2.25 -6.10 -13.89
C MET A 64 -1.52 -7.18 -13.08
N LYS A 65 -2.14 -8.36 -12.92
CA LYS A 65 -1.52 -9.52 -12.26
C LYS A 65 -0.33 -10.01 -13.08
N GLU A 66 -0.50 -10.17 -14.38
CA GLU A 66 0.57 -10.63 -15.28
C GLU A 66 1.73 -9.66 -15.33
N LYS A 67 1.46 -8.35 -15.40
CA LYS A 67 2.50 -7.31 -15.31
C LYS A 67 3.31 -7.44 -14.03
N TYR A 68 2.66 -7.59 -12.87
CA TYR A 68 3.36 -7.79 -11.59
C TYR A 68 4.22 -9.06 -11.59
N LEU A 69 3.68 -10.19 -12.07
CA LEU A 69 4.43 -11.45 -12.14
C LEU A 69 5.67 -11.34 -13.03
N ASN A 70 5.56 -10.61 -14.14
CA ASN A 70 6.68 -10.38 -15.04
C ASN A 70 7.73 -9.45 -14.43
N GLU A 71 7.32 -8.34 -13.81
CA GLU A 71 8.24 -7.37 -13.17
C GLU A 71 8.90 -7.92 -11.89
N SER A 72 8.21 -8.82 -11.18
CA SER A 72 8.73 -9.47 -9.97
C SER A 72 9.66 -10.65 -10.27
N LYS A 73 9.72 -11.11 -11.53
CA LYS A 73 10.52 -12.26 -11.93
C LYS A 73 12.01 -12.03 -11.63
N GLY A 74 12.58 -12.88 -10.79
CA GLY A 74 13.99 -12.81 -10.39
C GLY A 74 14.27 -11.84 -9.26
N LEU A 75 13.28 -11.10 -8.76
CA LEU A 75 13.46 -10.29 -7.55
C LEU A 75 13.55 -11.19 -6.32
N LYS A 76 14.52 -10.91 -5.45
CA LYS A 76 14.64 -11.60 -4.17
C LYS A 76 13.51 -11.14 -3.23
N LYS A 77 12.83 -12.08 -2.58
CA LYS A 77 11.80 -11.74 -1.57
C LYS A 77 12.39 -10.79 -0.52
N LYS A 78 11.61 -9.75 -0.17
CA LYS A 78 12.01 -8.67 0.76
C LYS A 78 13.25 -7.87 0.32
N SER A 79 13.68 -7.95 -0.94
CA SER A 79 14.66 -7.00 -1.47
C SER A 79 14.04 -5.60 -1.57
N ARG A 80 14.90 -4.58 -1.70
CA ARG A 80 14.46 -3.19 -1.86
C ARG A 80 13.54 -3.05 -3.08
N GLU A 81 13.94 -3.66 -4.19
CA GLU A 81 13.23 -3.67 -5.47
C GLU A 81 11.87 -4.35 -5.35
N ALA A 82 11.80 -5.49 -4.66
CA ALA A 82 10.55 -6.20 -4.42
C ALA A 82 9.57 -5.36 -3.57
N ILE A 83 10.07 -4.69 -2.52
CA ILE A 83 9.26 -3.80 -1.67
C ILE A 83 8.73 -2.61 -2.49
N ILE A 84 9.57 -1.99 -3.31
CA ILE A 84 9.18 -0.86 -4.15
C ILE A 84 8.11 -1.29 -5.17
N LEU A 85 8.32 -2.42 -5.84
CA LEU A 85 7.37 -2.95 -6.83
C LEU A 85 6.01 -3.22 -6.19
N LEU A 86 5.98 -3.89 -5.04
CA LEU A 86 4.74 -4.18 -4.30
C LEU A 86 4.01 -2.88 -3.93
N GLY A 87 4.72 -1.87 -3.41
CA GLY A 87 4.13 -0.58 -3.07
C GLY A 87 3.50 0.13 -4.27
N LYS A 88 4.20 0.14 -5.41
CA LYS A 88 3.69 0.73 -6.67
C LYS A 88 2.43 0.01 -7.16
N VAL A 89 2.41 -1.32 -7.13
CA VAL A 89 1.22 -2.11 -7.51
C VAL A 89 0.04 -1.86 -6.58
N LEU A 90 0.29 -1.62 -5.30
CA LEU A 90 -0.76 -1.22 -4.35
C LEU A 90 -1.28 0.21 -4.56
N GLY A 91 -0.70 0.97 -5.49
CA GLY A 91 -1.09 2.34 -5.83
C GLY A 91 -0.49 3.40 -4.92
N TYR A 92 0.68 3.14 -4.34
CA TYR A 92 1.38 4.11 -3.50
C TYR A 92 2.29 5.03 -4.33
N PRO A 93 2.51 6.28 -3.88
CA PRO A 93 3.47 7.18 -4.51
C PRO A 93 4.87 6.53 -4.59
N PRO A 94 5.60 6.67 -5.71
CA PRO A 94 6.94 6.09 -5.86
C PRO A 94 7.92 6.54 -4.76
N ILE A 95 7.94 7.83 -4.42
CA ILE A 95 8.84 8.37 -3.38
C ILE A 95 8.58 7.74 -2.00
N ALA A 96 7.32 7.44 -1.68
CA ALA A 96 6.97 6.76 -0.44
C ALA A 96 7.39 5.29 -0.44
N CYS A 97 7.35 4.63 -1.60
CA CYS A 97 7.80 3.25 -1.76
C CYS A 97 9.32 3.13 -1.55
N GLU A 98 10.08 4.07 -2.10
CA GLU A 98 11.53 4.15 -1.93
C GLU A 98 11.89 4.39 -0.46
N PHE A 99 11.29 5.40 0.16
CA PHE A 99 11.47 5.68 1.58
C PHE A 99 11.18 4.45 2.45
N PHE A 100 10.06 3.77 2.21
CA PHE A 100 9.70 2.59 3.00
C PHE A 100 10.75 1.48 2.85
N ALA A 101 11.17 1.19 1.61
CA ALA A 101 12.18 0.16 1.34
C ALA A 101 13.55 0.49 1.97
N ASP A 102 13.92 1.77 2.03
CA ASP A 102 15.15 2.22 2.69
C ASP A 102 15.04 2.18 4.23
N SER A 103 13.87 2.53 4.78
CA SER A 103 13.61 2.51 6.23
C SER A 103 13.60 1.10 6.87
N GLU A 104 13.43 0.06 6.05
CA GLU A 104 13.56 -1.34 6.50
C GLU A 104 15.02 -1.71 6.81
N LYS A 105 15.99 -1.01 6.22
CA LYS A 105 17.43 -1.21 6.44
C LYS A 105 18.04 -0.17 7.36
N ASP A 106 17.58 1.08 7.29
CA ASP A 106 18.08 2.19 8.09
C ASP A 106 17.06 2.60 9.17
N ILE A 107 17.37 2.27 10.42
CA ILE A 107 16.53 2.57 11.59
C ILE A 107 16.41 4.09 11.82
N SER A 108 17.41 4.89 11.42
CA SER A 108 17.39 6.35 11.64
C SER A 108 16.22 7.02 10.91
N LEU A 109 15.83 6.48 9.75
CA LEU A 109 14.71 6.95 8.93
C LEU A 109 13.34 6.73 9.61
N ARG A 110 13.24 5.81 10.57
CA ARG A 110 11.96 5.52 11.24
C ARG A 110 11.40 6.70 12.01
N SER A 111 12.27 7.62 12.48
CA SER A 111 11.87 8.85 13.17
C SER A 111 11.06 9.80 12.28
N LYS A 112 11.27 9.75 10.96
CA LYS A 112 10.59 10.58 9.96
C LYS A 112 9.32 9.94 9.38
N ARG A 113 9.04 8.69 9.76
CA ARG A 113 7.95 7.90 9.19
C ARG A 113 6.59 8.39 9.70
N VAL A 114 5.72 8.76 8.77
CA VAL A 114 4.30 9.04 9.00
C VAL A 114 3.44 8.12 8.13
N VAL A 115 2.15 8.03 8.46
CA VAL A 115 1.17 7.26 7.69
C VAL A 115 0.27 8.21 6.94
N PHE A 116 0.20 8.07 5.62
CA PHE A 116 -0.73 8.79 4.76
C PHE A 116 -1.97 7.92 4.53
N ASP A 117 -3.17 8.51 4.57
CA ASP A 117 -4.43 7.87 4.19
C ASP A 117 -5.21 8.79 3.24
N TYR A 118 -5.47 8.28 2.04
CA TYR A 118 -6.24 8.96 1.00
C TYR A 118 -7.12 7.96 0.26
N TYR A 119 -8.45 8.10 0.36
CA TYR A 119 -9.43 7.17 -0.23
C TYR A 119 -9.14 5.68 0.03
N GLY A 120 -8.68 5.31 1.23
CA GLY A 120 -8.38 3.90 1.56
C GLY A 120 -7.05 3.39 0.99
N ILE A 121 -6.26 4.26 0.38
CA ILE A 121 -4.84 4.04 0.08
C ILE A 121 -4.06 4.51 1.31
N ARG A 122 -3.68 3.55 2.17
CA ARG A 122 -2.95 3.81 3.41
C ARG A 122 -1.53 3.25 3.33
N PHE A 123 -0.52 4.10 3.50
CA PHE A 123 0.89 3.74 3.35
C PHE A 123 1.80 4.58 4.26
N ALA A 124 3.02 4.10 4.46
CA ALA A 124 4.05 4.84 5.17
C ALA A 124 4.85 5.71 4.20
N GLY A 125 5.18 6.93 4.61
CA GLY A 125 6.05 7.84 3.86
C GLY A 125 6.89 8.71 4.79
N ASN A 126 7.75 9.51 4.19
CA ASN A 126 8.57 10.50 4.88
C ASN A 126 7.76 11.79 5.10
N MET A 127 7.81 12.36 6.31
CA MET A 127 7.16 13.63 6.60
C MET A 127 7.73 14.79 5.77
N ASP A 128 9.03 14.75 5.47
CA ASP A 128 9.69 15.82 4.70
C ASP A 128 9.18 15.87 3.25
N ASP A 129 8.66 14.75 2.72
CA ASP A 129 8.17 14.61 1.34
C ASP A 129 6.64 14.79 1.23
N ARG A 130 6.01 15.34 2.28
CA ARG A 130 4.56 15.46 2.42
C ARG A 130 3.88 16.06 1.20
N ASP A 131 4.34 17.23 0.76
CA ASP A 131 3.65 18.02 -0.25
C ASP A 131 3.73 17.33 -1.63
N GLU A 132 4.87 16.70 -1.94
CA GLU A 132 5.05 15.89 -3.15
C GLU A 132 4.16 14.65 -3.12
N ILE A 133 4.08 13.95 -1.99
CA ILE A 133 3.19 12.80 -1.80
C ILE A 133 1.72 13.20 -2.00
N CYS A 134 1.27 14.30 -1.38
CA CYS A 134 -0.11 14.76 -1.50
C CYS A 134 -0.45 15.13 -2.95
N LYS A 135 0.45 15.87 -3.62
CA LYS A 135 0.31 16.22 -5.03
C LYS A 135 0.17 14.97 -5.91
N TRP A 136 1.05 13.98 -5.73
CA TRP A 136 1.00 12.73 -6.49
C TRP A 136 -0.35 12.03 -6.32
N LEU A 137 -0.87 11.97 -5.09
CA LEU A 137 -2.17 11.35 -4.80
C LEU A 137 -3.32 12.02 -5.54
N TRP A 138 -3.38 13.36 -5.54
CA TRP A 138 -4.43 14.11 -6.24
C TRP A 138 -4.36 13.94 -7.76
N GLU A 139 -3.16 13.81 -8.32
CA GLU A 139 -2.95 13.69 -9.76
C GLU A 139 -3.13 12.27 -10.31
N ASN A 140 -2.85 11.23 -9.51
CA ASN A 140 -2.73 9.86 -10.01
C ASN A 140 -3.80 8.89 -9.50
N VAL A 141 -4.49 9.22 -8.40
CA VAL A 141 -5.56 8.36 -7.88
C VAL A 141 -6.85 8.68 -8.62
N LYS A 142 -7.59 7.64 -9.03
CA LYS A 142 -8.88 7.75 -9.73
C LYS A 142 -10.02 8.17 -8.78
N ALA A 143 -9.88 9.31 -8.13
CA ALA A 143 -10.86 9.92 -7.24
C ALA A 143 -10.70 11.45 -7.27
N PRO A 144 -11.77 12.24 -7.06
CA PRO A 144 -11.65 13.69 -6.96
C PRO A 144 -10.66 14.10 -5.86
N PRO A 145 -9.83 15.14 -6.07
CA PRO A 145 -8.94 15.68 -5.06
C PRO A 145 -9.69 15.92 -3.74
N ALA A 146 -9.11 15.45 -2.65
CA ALA A 146 -9.68 15.59 -1.31
C ALA A 146 -8.56 15.68 -0.27
N GLU A 147 -8.94 15.90 0.98
CA GLU A 147 -8.04 15.91 2.11
C GLU A 147 -7.20 14.62 2.22
N VAL A 148 -5.88 14.79 2.41
CA VAL A 148 -4.98 13.70 2.78
C VAL A 148 -4.76 13.72 4.29
N LYS A 149 -5.03 12.59 4.95
CA LYS A 149 -4.79 12.44 6.39
C LYS A 149 -3.38 11.92 6.64
N ILE A 150 -2.67 12.54 7.58
CA ILE A 150 -1.30 12.18 7.93
C ILE A 150 -1.21 11.93 9.43
N GLU A 151 -0.77 10.74 9.82
CA GLU A 151 -0.68 10.31 11.22
C GLU A 151 0.79 10.04 11.62
N SER A 152 1.25 10.68 12.69
CA SER A 152 2.57 10.42 13.29
C SER A 152 2.51 9.37 14.41
N ARG A 153 3.51 8.49 14.50
CA ARG A 153 3.59 7.44 15.53
C ARG A 153 3.95 7.96 16.93
N ASN A 154 4.50 9.16 17.05
CA ASN A 154 5.07 9.68 18.30
C ASN A 154 4.14 10.60 19.12
N GLY A 155 2.83 10.62 18.84
CA GLY A 155 1.88 11.44 19.61
C GLY A 155 0.58 11.83 18.91
N VAL A 156 0.13 11.05 17.91
CA VAL A 156 -1.13 11.24 17.16
C VAL A 156 -1.41 12.72 16.83
N GLN A 157 -0.54 13.32 16.03
CA GLN A 157 -0.91 14.54 15.30
C GLN A 157 -1.51 14.11 13.96
N ILE A 158 -2.78 14.46 13.76
CA ILE A 158 -3.45 14.31 12.47
C ILE A 158 -3.28 15.64 11.74
N GLN A 159 -2.52 15.64 10.64
CA GLN A 159 -2.53 16.76 9.71
C GLN A 159 -3.50 16.45 8.57
N ILE A 160 -4.24 17.48 8.17
CA ILE A 160 -5.13 17.47 7.02
C ILE A 160 -4.52 18.44 6.00
N VAL A 161 -4.23 17.94 4.81
CA VAL A 161 -3.73 18.76 3.70
C VAL A 161 -4.82 18.80 2.63
N GLU A 162 -5.28 20.01 2.30
CA GLU A 162 -6.28 20.26 1.25
C GLU A 162 -5.60 20.47 -0.11
N PRO A 163 -6.26 20.08 -1.23
CA PRO A 163 -5.80 20.43 -2.56
C PRO A 163 -5.69 21.94 -2.69
N SER A 164 -4.52 22.45 -3.07
CA SER A 164 -4.40 23.87 -3.42
C SER A 164 -5.32 24.14 -4.60
N VAL A 165 -6.25 25.09 -4.47
CA VAL A 165 -7.07 25.54 -5.59
C VAL A 165 -6.10 26.18 -6.59
N VAL A 166 -5.71 25.44 -7.62
CA VAL A 166 -5.06 26.04 -8.78
C VAL A 166 -6.13 26.88 -9.44
N SER A 167 -6.14 28.17 -9.09
CA SER A 167 -6.92 29.17 -9.83
C SER A 167 -6.36 29.15 -11.25
N ILE A 168 -7.16 28.67 -12.19
CA ILE A 168 -6.87 28.70 -13.62
C ILE A 168 -7.02 30.15 -14.10
#